data_AF-A0A929P2V2-F1
#
_entry.id   AF-A0A929P2V2-F1
#
_cell.length_a   1.000
_cell.length_b   1.000
_cell.length_c   1.000
_cell.angle_alpha   90.00
_cell.angle_beta   90.00
_cell.angle_gamma   90.00
#
_symmetry.space_group_name_H-M   'P 1'
#
loop_
_entity.id
_entity.type
_entity.pdbx_description
1 polymer ?
#
loop_
_entity_poly.entity_id
_entity_poly.type
_entity_poly.pdbx_seq_one_letter_code
_entity_poly.pdbx_strand_id
1 'polypeptide(L)'
;MRFDKVLITIDVRLKAQQLQQYLPCSATIIGRTLAGIADEYARESKAGYYPAIDFFKTLVNDDKNPVDPDLITSAEQVAWLVSKLARETIQKQLRPIFSSVQFRSVQTLAFSMPKVRPNSKDAIERLAEHYTPDAVKIELVLTMMRR
;
A
#
# COMPACT_ATOMS: atom_id res chain seq x y z
N MET A 1 11.44 31.81 22.05
CA MET A 1 11.22 30.44 21.53
C MET A 1 10.26 30.48 20.37
N ARG A 2 10.71 30.07 19.19
CA ARG A 2 9.89 30.00 17.97
C ARG A 2 9.69 28.54 17.59
N PHE A 3 8.47 28.19 17.20
CA PHE A 3 8.11 26.88 16.69
C PHE A 3 7.85 26.97 15.19
N ASP A 4 8.67 26.31 14.40
CA ASP A 4 8.45 26.18 12.95
C ASP A 4 7.80 24.81 12.69
N LYS A 5 6.74 24.80 11.88
CA LYS A 5 6.02 23.59 11.49
C LYS A 5 6.20 23.33 10.00
N VAL A 6 6.43 22.08 9.65
CA VAL A 6 6.57 21.64 8.26
C VAL A 6 5.61 20.48 8.01
N LEU A 7 4.82 20.57 6.95
CA LEU A 7 4.03 19.46 6.43
C LEU A 7 4.87 18.73 5.38
N ILE A 8 5.05 17.42 5.54
CA ILE A 8 5.80 16.58 4.61
C ILE A 8 4.95 15.38 4.24
N THR A 9 4.97 15.03 2.96
CA THR A 9 4.45 13.76 2.46
C THR A 9 5.60 12.89 2.00
N ILE A 10 5.66 11.65 2.48
CA ILE A 10 6.69 10.68 2.10
C ILE A 10 6.04 9.36 1.67
N ASP A 11 6.55 8.78 0.60
CA ASP A 11 6.23 7.42 0.18
C ASP A 11 7.31 6.49 0.71
N VAL A 12 6.92 5.50 1.51
CA VAL A 12 7.82 4.55 2.16
C VAL A 12 7.51 3.16 1.64
N ARG A 13 8.52 2.53 1.03
CA ARG A 13 8.47 1.13 0.63
C ARG A 13 9.38 0.31 1.53
N LEU A 14 8.85 -0.76 2.11
CA LEU A 14 9.62 -1.69 2.92
C LEU A 14 10.30 -2.71 2.02
N LYS A 15 11.56 -3.01 2.30
CA LYS A 15 12.29 -4.02 1.54
C LYS A 15 11.77 -5.41 1.87
N ALA A 16 11.75 -6.31 0.88
CA ALA A 16 11.29 -7.69 1.06
C ALA A 16 11.98 -8.40 2.23
N GLN A 17 13.29 -8.18 2.44
CA GLN A 17 14.03 -8.79 3.56
C GLN A 17 13.48 -8.37 4.94
N GLN A 18 12.97 -7.15 5.07
CA GLN A 18 12.38 -6.68 6.33
C GLN A 18 11.02 -7.32 6.58
N LEU A 19 10.25 -7.58 5.53
CA LEU A 19 8.92 -8.19 5.63
C LEU A 19 8.99 -9.70 5.88
N GLN A 20 9.98 -10.39 5.30
CA GLN A 20 10.16 -11.84 5.46
C GLN A 20 10.33 -12.30 6.91
N GLN A 21 10.76 -11.42 7.81
CA GLN A 21 10.89 -11.73 9.24
C GLN A 21 9.55 -11.87 9.96
N TYR A 22 8.48 -11.35 9.35
CA TYR A 22 7.15 -11.25 9.96
C TYR A 22 6.08 -11.97 9.15
N LEU A 23 6.35 -12.33 7.89
CA LEU A 23 5.39 -12.91 6.98
C LEU A 23 5.73 -14.36 6.62
N PRO A 24 4.74 -15.26 6.60
CA PRO A 24 4.95 -16.65 6.18
C PRO A 24 5.22 -16.78 4.66
N CYS A 25 4.86 -15.76 3.87
CA CYS A 25 5.04 -15.73 2.42
C CYS A 25 5.43 -14.33 1.92
N SER A 26 5.94 -14.26 0.69
CA SER A 26 6.34 -12.98 0.08
C SER A 26 5.13 -12.12 -0.31
N ALA A 27 5.13 -10.85 0.10
CA ALA A 27 4.12 -9.87 -0.30
C ALA A 27 4.00 -9.73 -1.83
N THR A 28 5.07 -9.98 -2.59
CA THR A 28 5.06 -9.94 -4.06
C THR A 28 4.17 -11.03 -4.65
N ILE A 29 4.03 -12.18 -3.98
CA ILE A 29 3.13 -13.25 -4.43
C ILE A 29 1.69 -12.75 -4.36
N ILE A 30 1.30 -12.10 -3.25
CA ILE A 30 -0.02 -11.48 -3.10
C ILE A 30 -0.29 -10.49 -4.24
N GLY A 31 0.67 -9.58 -4.50
CA GLY A 31 0.53 -8.59 -5.57
C GLY A 31 0.38 -9.20 -6.96
N ARG A 32 1.16 -10.24 -7.28
CA ARG A 32 1.07 -10.95 -8.57
C ARG A 32 -0.25 -11.71 -8.73
N THR A 33 -0.72 -12.40 -7.69
CA THR A 33 -1.99 -13.13 -7.74
C THR A 33 -3.15 -12.16 -7.94
N LEU A 34 -3.19 -11.05 -7.19
CA LEU A 34 -4.21 -10.00 -7.36
C LEU A 34 -4.16 -9.36 -8.75
N ALA A 35 -2.96 -9.13 -9.31
CA ALA A 35 -2.81 -8.58 -10.65
C ALA A 35 -3.35 -9.52 -11.73
N GLY A 36 -3.13 -10.83 -11.60
CA GLY A 36 -3.70 -11.83 -12.50
C GLY A 36 -5.23 -11.81 -12.48
N ILE A 37 -5.82 -11.77 -11.28
CA ILE A 37 -7.29 -11.72 -11.16
C ILE A 37 -7.86 -10.42 -11.72
N ALA A 38 -7.20 -9.28 -11.45
CA ALA A 38 -7.63 -8.00 -12.00
C ALA A 38 -7.49 -7.92 -13.53
N ASP A 39 -6.50 -8.59 -14.10
CA ASP A 39 -6.31 -8.68 -15.54
C ASP A 39 -7.40 -9.52 -16.22
N GLU A 40 -7.71 -10.68 -15.64
CA GLU A 40 -8.82 -11.50 -16.08
C GLU A 40 -10.15 -10.75 -15.99
N TYR A 41 -10.43 -10.12 -14.85
CA TYR A 41 -11.62 -9.30 -14.67
C TYR A 41 -11.71 -8.16 -15.70
N ALA A 42 -10.62 -7.42 -15.92
CA ALA A 42 -10.62 -6.30 -16.87
C ALA A 42 -10.86 -6.78 -18.32
N ARG A 43 -10.34 -7.95 -18.68
CA ARG A 43 -10.55 -8.57 -19.99
C ARG A 43 -11.99 -9.03 -20.17
N GLU A 44 -12.59 -9.69 -19.17
CA GLU A 44 -13.97 -10.19 -19.23
C GLU A 44 -14.99 -9.05 -19.24
N SER A 45 -14.79 -8.04 -18.39
CA SER A 45 -15.68 -6.88 -18.27
C SER A 45 -15.44 -5.81 -19.36
N LYS A 46 -14.40 -5.98 -20.20
CA LYS A 46 -13.91 -4.97 -21.15
C LYS A 46 -13.65 -3.62 -20.48
N ALA A 47 -13.19 -3.63 -19.24
CA ALA A 47 -12.89 -2.42 -18.49
C ALA A 47 -11.66 -1.71 -19.06
N GLY A 48 -11.75 -0.38 -19.22
CA GLY A 48 -10.61 0.45 -19.63
C GLY A 48 -9.59 0.73 -18.52
N TYR A 49 -9.76 0.13 -17.34
CA TYR A 49 -8.94 0.36 -16.14
C TYR A 49 -8.88 -0.90 -15.28
N TYR A 50 -7.86 -0.99 -14.42
CA TYR A 50 -7.79 -2.00 -13.37
C TYR A 50 -8.44 -1.46 -12.08
N PRO A 51 -9.28 -2.26 -11.39
CA PRO A 51 -9.97 -1.83 -10.16
C PRO A 51 -9.01 -1.70 -8.96
N ALA A 52 -9.44 -1.04 -7.89
CA ALA A 52 -8.71 -1.09 -6.61
C ALA A 52 -8.93 -2.46 -5.92
N ILE A 53 -8.05 -2.86 -4.99
CA ILE A 53 -8.23 -4.13 -4.24
C ILE A 53 -9.58 -4.16 -3.52
N ASP A 54 -10.01 -3.04 -2.94
CA ASP A 54 -11.29 -2.93 -2.22
C ASP A 54 -12.52 -3.23 -3.08
N PHE A 55 -12.42 -3.03 -4.40
CA PHE A 55 -13.50 -3.38 -5.31
C PHE A 55 -13.83 -4.87 -5.24
N PHE A 56 -12.82 -5.74 -5.16
CA PHE A 56 -13.03 -7.18 -5.09
C PHE A 56 -13.74 -7.63 -3.81
N LYS A 57 -13.65 -6.87 -2.72
CA LYS A 57 -14.44 -7.13 -1.50
C LYS A 57 -15.95 -7.00 -1.75
N THR A 58 -16.34 -6.09 -2.64
CA THR A 58 -17.75 -5.88 -2.97
C THR A 58 -18.35 -7.05 -3.76
N LEU A 59 -17.49 -7.84 -4.44
CA LEU A 59 -17.88 -9.01 -5.23
C LEU A 59 -17.98 -10.31 -4.42
N VAL A 60 -17.59 -10.30 -3.14
CA VAL A 60 -17.60 -11.51 -2.27
C VAL A 60 -19.02 -12.05 -2.04
N ASN A 61 -20.05 -11.22 -2.24
CA ASN A 61 -21.46 -11.62 -2.09
C ASN A 61 -22.10 -12.14 -3.39
N ASP A 62 -21.38 -12.12 -4.51
CA ASP A 62 -21.85 -12.70 -5.78
C ASP A 62 -21.33 -14.14 -5.92
N ASP A 63 -22.20 -15.07 -6.35
CA ASP A 63 -21.88 -16.48 -6.62
C ASP A 63 -20.76 -16.69 -7.68
N LYS A 64 -20.29 -15.61 -8.30
CA LYS A 64 -19.21 -15.56 -9.28
C LYS A 64 -17.94 -14.90 -8.76
N ASN A 65 -17.69 -14.92 -7.45
CA ASN A 65 -16.51 -14.27 -6.89
C ASN A 65 -15.21 -14.90 -7.43
N PRO A 66 -14.40 -14.16 -8.23
CA PRO A 66 -13.15 -14.68 -8.76
C PRO A 66 -12.00 -14.58 -7.73
N VAL A 67 -12.22 -13.96 -6.57
CA VAL A 67 -11.17 -13.69 -5.58
C VAL A 67 -11.40 -14.45 -4.29
N ASP A 68 -10.42 -15.26 -3.92
CA ASP A 68 -10.33 -15.87 -2.59
C ASP A 68 -10.35 -14.77 -1.48
N PRO A 69 -11.34 -14.75 -0.58
CA PRO A 69 -11.40 -13.80 0.53
C PRO A 69 -10.14 -13.82 1.42
N ASP A 70 -9.47 -14.96 1.54
CA ASP A 70 -8.24 -15.10 2.32
C ASP A 70 -7.07 -14.34 1.67
N LEU A 71 -7.07 -14.19 0.35
CA LEU A 71 -6.06 -13.40 -0.37
C LEU A 71 -6.19 -11.91 -0.05
N ILE A 72 -7.42 -11.39 -0.04
CA ILE A 72 -7.69 -9.98 0.31
C ILE A 72 -7.31 -9.75 1.78
N THR A 73 -7.74 -10.65 2.66
CA THR A 73 -7.41 -10.58 4.09
C THR A 73 -5.89 -10.59 4.31
N SER A 74 -5.16 -11.43 3.57
CA SER A 74 -3.70 -11.47 3.60
C SER A 74 -3.09 -10.13 3.14
N ALA A 75 -3.62 -9.52 2.07
CA ALA A 75 -3.16 -8.22 1.61
C ALA A 75 -3.37 -7.12 2.66
N GLU A 76 -4.50 -7.13 3.37
CA GLU A 76 -4.80 -6.19 4.46
C GLU A 76 -3.87 -6.37 5.66
N GLN A 77 -3.61 -7.62 6.05
CA GLN A 77 -2.70 -7.93 7.15
C GLN A 77 -1.28 -7.44 6.85
N VAL A 78 -0.79 -7.67 5.63
CA VAL A 78 0.53 -7.18 5.20
C VAL A 78 0.54 -5.65 5.16
N ALA A 79 -0.50 -5.02 4.61
CA ALA A 79 -0.63 -3.56 4.57
C ALA A 79 -0.64 -2.91 5.96
N TRP A 80 -1.32 -3.55 6.92
CA TRP A 80 -1.35 -3.11 8.31
C TRP A 80 0.04 -3.21 8.95
N LEU A 81 0.72 -4.35 8.76
CA LEU A 81 2.09 -4.56 9.26
C LEU A 81 3.05 -3.52 8.69
N VAL A 82 3.00 -3.29 7.37
CA VAL A 82 3.85 -2.31 6.67
C VAL A 82 3.61 -0.90 7.22
N SER A 83 2.35 -0.52 7.42
CA SER A 83 1.98 0.76 8.02
C SER A 83 2.55 0.92 9.43
N LYS A 84 2.47 -0.13 10.24
CA LYS A 84 3.01 -0.16 11.61
C LYS A 84 4.53 0.00 11.61
N LEU A 85 5.25 -0.82 10.84
CA LEU A 85 6.70 -0.80 10.76
C LEU A 85 7.24 0.53 10.17
N ALA A 86 6.58 1.07 9.15
CA ALA A 86 6.93 2.38 8.58
C ALA A 86 6.78 3.48 9.64
N ARG A 87 5.67 3.50 10.37
CA ARG A 87 5.42 4.46 11.46
C ARG A 87 6.47 4.37 12.56
N GLU A 88 6.77 3.17 13.03
CA GLU A 88 7.80 2.93 14.06
C GLU A 88 9.17 3.42 13.59
N THR A 89 9.53 3.12 12.34
CA THR A 89 10.81 3.54 11.74
C THR A 89 10.90 5.06 11.63
N ILE A 90 9.89 5.72 11.07
CA ILE A 90 9.85 7.18 10.93
C ILE A 90 9.92 7.84 12.31
N GLN A 91 9.12 7.36 13.25
CA GLN A 91 9.08 7.93 14.60
C GLN A 91 10.42 7.78 15.31
N LYS A 92 11.09 6.62 15.17
CA LYS A 92 12.42 6.39 15.72
C LYS A 92 13.47 7.32 15.12
N GLN A 93 13.41 7.57 13.80
CA GLN A 93 14.40 8.39 13.09
C GLN A 93 14.18 9.90 13.25
N LEU A 94 12.93 10.36 13.33
CA LEU A 94 12.61 11.79 13.34
C LEU A 94 12.50 12.40 14.75
N ARG A 95 12.11 11.62 15.77
CA ARG A 95 12.00 12.11 17.16
C ARG A 95 13.27 12.76 17.71
N PRO A 96 14.51 12.32 17.39
CA PRO A 96 15.72 12.99 17.84
C PRO A 96 15.93 14.39 17.27
N ILE A 97 15.32 14.70 16.12
CA ILE A 97 15.55 15.94 15.36
C ILE A 97 14.42 16.95 15.57
N PHE A 98 13.19 16.47 15.71
CA PHE A 98 11.99 17.29 15.80
C PHE A 98 11.39 17.23 17.21
N SER A 99 10.94 18.37 17.73
CA SER A 99 10.25 18.44 19.03
C SER A 99 8.88 17.79 19.00
N SER A 100 8.26 17.65 17.81
CA SER A 100 7.04 16.88 17.62
C SER A 100 6.99 16.24 16.23
N VAL A 101 6.49 15.00 16.17
CA VAL A 101 6.24 14.24 14.94
C VAL A 101 4.78 13.77 15.00
N GLN A 102 3.92 14.36 14.18
CA GLN A 102 2.48 14.05 14.13
C GLN A 102 2.13 13.39 12.79
N PHE A 103 1.62 12.17 12.83
CA PHE A 103 1.10 11.48 11.66
C PHE A 103 -0.31 11.99 11.37
N ARG A 104 -0.52 12.60 10.21
CA ARG A 104 -1.83 13.08 9.75
C ARG A 104 -2.58 12.02 8.97
N SER A 105 -1.88 11.31 8.11
CA SER A 105 -2.45 10.25 7.29
C SER A 105 -1.41 9.16 7.04
N VAL A 106 -1.88 7.92 6.96
CA VAL A 106 -1.10 6.74 6.53
C VAL A 106 -2.01 5.95 5.60
N GLN A 107 -1.61 5.82 4.35
CA GLN A 107 -2.40 5.17 3.29
C GLN A 107 -1.55 4.13 2.59
N THR A 108 -2.02 2.88 2.55
CA THR A 108 -1.36 1.84 1.78
C THR A 108 -1.62 2.02 0.29
N LEU A 109 -0.56 2.05 -0.52
CA LEU A 109 -0.66 2.35 -1.94
C LEU A 109 -1.38 1.25 -2.73
N ALA A 110 -1.25 -0.02 -2.32
CA ALA A 110 -1.88 -1.15 -2.96
C ALA A 110 -3.41 -1.08 -3.03
N PHE A 111 -4.04 -0.41 -2.05
CA PHE A 111 -5.49 -0.23 -1.98
C PHE A 111 -5.98 1.01 -2.72
N SER A 112 -5.06 1.85 -3.22
CA SER A 112 -5.42 2.99 -4.05
C SER A 112 -5.71 2.57 -5.49
N MET A 113 -6.40 3.43 -6.23
CA MET A 113 -6.70 3.19 -7.65
C MET A 113 -5.40 3.03 -8.48
N PRO A 114 -5.21 1.90 -9.18
CA PRO A 114 -4.07 1.72 -10.05
C PRO A 114 -4.05 2.76 -11.19
N LYS A 115 -2.88 3.36 -11.41
CA LYS A 115 -2.66 4.23 -12.58
C LYS A 115 -2.35 3.44 -13.85
N VAL A 116 -2.15 2.13 -13.73
CA VAL A 116 -1.85 1.21 -14.84
C VAL A 116 -3.11 0.98 -15.68
N ARG A 117 -2.93 0.71 -16.98
CA ARG A 117 -4.01 0.46 -17.93
C ARG A 117 -3.78 -0.89 -18.63
N PRO A 118 -4.84 -1.68 -18.92
CA PRO A 118 -4.69 -3.00 -19.52
C PRO A 118 -3.89 -3.06 -20.83
N ASN A 119 -3.98 -2.01 -21.65
CA ASN A 119 -3.31 -1.96 -22.96
C ASN A 119 -1.92 -1.29 -22.91
N SER A 120 -1.37 -1.04 -21.73
CA SER A 120 -0.04 -0.45 -21.59
C SER A 120 1.05 -1.51 -21.62
N LYS A 121 2.25 -1.15 -22.08
CA LYS A 121 3.40 -2.05 -22.03
C LYS A 121 3.69 -2.46 -20.58
N ASP A 122 3.95 -3.74 -20.36
CA ASP A 122 4.28 -4.33 -19.06
C ASP A 122 3.17 -4.08 -18.00
N ALA A 123 1.91 -3.96 -18.44
CA ALA A 123 0.77 -3.64 -17.58
C ALA A 123 0.65 -4.57 -16.37
N ILE A 124 0.74 -5.89 -16.58
CA ILE A 124 0.57 -6.87 -15.52
C ILE A 124 1.68 -6.80 -14.47
N GLU A 125 2.93 -6.56 -14.89
CA GLU A 125 4.07 -6.43 -13.96
C GLU A 125 3.93 -5.18 -13.11
N ARG A 126 3.60 -4.05 -13.74
CA ARG A 126 3.37 -2.78 -13.04
C ARG A 126 2.14 -2.83 -12.14
N LEU A 127 1.12 -3.59 -12.53
CA LEU A 127 -0.05 -3.84 -11.70
C LEU A 127 0.29 -4.70 -10.49
N ALA A 128 1.11 -5.74 -10.67
CA ALA A 128 1.60 -6.57 -9.58
C ALA A 128 2.46 -5.77 -8.59
N GLU A 129 3.31 -4.87 -9.09
CA GLU A 129 4.05 -3.92 -8.24
C GLU A 129 3.10 -3.00 -7.46
N HIS A 130 2.05 -2.48 -8.11
CA HIS A 130 1.06 -1.62 -7.46
C HIS A 130 0.30 -2.39 -6.36
N TYR A 131 -0.20 -3.58 -6.64
CA TYR A 131 -0.96 -4.38 -5.67
C TYR A 131 -0.11 -5.06 -4.60
N THR A 132 1.23 -5.05 -4.73
CA THR A 132 2.09 -5.54 -3.66
C THR A 132 1.93 -4.61 -2.44
N PRO A 133 1.44 -5.11 -1.30
CA PRO A 133 1.13 -4.26 -0.14
C PRO A 133 2.39 -3.88 0.67
N ASP A 134 3.48 -3.48 0.02
CA ASP A 134 4.78 -3.18 0.65
C ASP A 134 5.07 -1.68 0.82
N ALA A 135 4.17 -0.82 0.35
CA ALA A 135 4.36 0.61 0.30
C ALA A 135 3.20 1.40 0.91
N VAL A 136 3.55 2.45 1.65
CA VAL A 136 2.62 3.37 2.31
C VAL A 136 3.00 4.82 2.02
N LYS A 137 2.00 5.64 1.76
CA LYS A 137 2.11 7.09 1.71
C LYS A 137 1.75 7.67 3.07
N ILE A 138 2.64 8.48 3.62
CA ILE A 138 2.51 9.03 4.95
C ILE A 138 2.59 10.55 4.89
N GLU A 139 1.61 11.20 5.50
CA GLU A 139 1.60 12.65 5.70
C GLU A 139 1.93 12.97 7.16
N LEU A 140 2.92 13.84 7.36
CA LEU A 140 3.51 14.17 8.64
C LEU A 140 3.49 15.68 8.86
N VAL A 141 3.15 16.10 10.06
CA VAL A 141 3.46 17.45 10.55
C VAL A 141 4.63 17.34 11.52
N LEU A 142 5.74 17.96 11.18
CA LEU A 142 6.95 18.03 11.99
C LEU A 142 7.05 19.41 12.62
N THR A 143 7.41 19.47 13.90
CA THR A 143 7.66 20.74 14.61
C THR A 143 9.12 20.80 15.05
N MET A 144 9.78 21.92 14.76
CA MET A 144 11.11 22.25 15.28
C MET A 144 11.01 23.38 16.29
N MET A 145 11.79 23.28 17.36
CA MET A 145 11.97 24.37 18.32
C MET A 145 13.28 25.08 18.01
N ARG A 146 13.22 26.39 17.79
CA ARG A 146 14.40 27.26 17.64
C ARG A 146 14.49 28.18 18.85
N ARG A 147 15.71 28.31 19.38
CA ARG A 147 16.01 29.24 20.48
C ARG A 147 15.82 30.67 20.00
#